data_AF-A0A849TDX6-F1
#
_entry.id   AF-A0A849TDX6-F1
#
_cell.length_a   1.000
_cell.length_b   1.000
_cell.length_c   1.000
_cell.angle_alpha   90.00
_cell.angle_beta   90.00
_cell.angle_gamma   90.00
#
_symmetry.space_group_name_H-M   'P 1'
#
loop_
_entity.id
_entity.type
_entity.pdbx_description
1 polymer ?
#
loop_
_entity_poly.entity_id
_entity_poly.type
_entity_poly.pdbx_seq_one_letter_code
_entity_poly.pdbx_strand_id
1 'polypeptide(L)'
;MLTIVLTNDDGVHAPGLNILKNTLSSIAHVIIVAPLTERSTTGHTLTLDTTLRLEEIEPDVYGCTGYPADCTLMAIGHLFKNPQSKYFDRKIDLLISGINRGGNLGQDLFYSGTVAAAREACFHGIPSIAVSSCLSFKDNDKNELPYYSASNFIKTLVESNISKLYL
;
A
#
# COMPACT_ATOMS: atom_id res chain seq x y z
N MET A 1 -15.21 9.56 8.20
CA MET A 1 -15.04 8.29 7.46
C MET A 1 -13.58 7.90 7.59
N LEU A 2 -13.29 6.62 7.84
CA LEU A 2 -11.92 6.10 7.94
C LEU A 2 -11.16 6.39 6.63
N THR A 3 -9.95 6.92 6.71
CA THR A 3 -9.09 7.15 5.53
C THR A 3 -7.96 6.12 5.50
N ILE A 4 -7.95 5.28 4.47
CA ILE A 4 -6.96 4.23 4.26
C ILE A 4 -6.09 4.58 3.06
N VAL A 5 -4.77 4.57 3.24
CA VAL A 5 -3.82 4.65 2.13
C VAL A 5 -3.38 3.25 1.73
N LEU A 6 -3.44 2.94 0.43
CA LEU A 6 -2.95 1.69 -0.14
C LEU A 6 -1.67 1.94 -0.94
N THR A 7 -0.76 0.99 -0.87
CA THR A 7 0.47 0.96 -1.68
C THR A 7 0.87 -0.49 -1.97
N ASN A 8 1.92 -0.73 -2.75
CA ASN A 8 2.47 -2.07 -3.02
C ASN A 8 3.86 -1.95 -3.67
N ASP A 9 4.45 -3.10 -4.01
CA ASP A 9 5.63 -3.24 -4.87
C ASP A 9 5.33 -3.76 -6.28
N ASP A 10 4.14 -4.30 -6.56
CA ASP A 10 3.75 -4.74 -7.91
C ASP A 10 3.40 -3.58 -8.87
N GLY A 11 3.20 -2.37 -8.33
CA GLY A 11 2.88 -1.15 -9.08
C GLY A 11 1.39 -0.75 -9.03
N VAL A 12 1.10 0.48 -9.43
CA VAL A 12 -0.21 1.15 -9.29
C VAL A 12 -1.35 0.47 -10.05
N HIS A 13 -1.03 -0.27 -11.12
CA HIS A 13 -2.02 -0.99 -11.92
C HIS A 13 -2.17 -2.47 -11.53
N ALA A 14 -1.50 -2.92 -10.46
CA ALA A 14 -1.52 -4.32 -10.07
C ALA A 14 -2.93 -4.82 -9.70
N PRO A 15 -3.31 -6.03 -10.11
CA PRO A 15 -4.64 -6.58 -9.84
C PRO A 15 -4.93 -6.70 -8.34
N GLY A 16 -3.95 -7.14 -7.54
CA GLY A 16 -4.10 -7.27 -6.09
C GLY A 16 -4.40 -5.94 -5.39
N LEU A 17 -3.76 -4.84 -5.84
CA LEU A 17 -4.00 -3.49 -5.32
C LEU A 17 -5.40 -2.98 -5.70
N ASN A 18 -5.82 -3.19 -6.95
CA ASN A 18 -7.14 -2.80 -7.44
C ASN A 18 -8.27 -3.58 -6.74
N ILE A 19 -8.11 -4.89 -6.55
CA ILE A 19 -9.06 -5.71 -5.80
C ILE A 19 -9.17 -5.21 -4.36
N LEU A 20 -8.05 -4.93 -3.71
CA LEU A 20 -8.04 -4.41 -2.34
C LEU A 20 -8.74 -3.04 -2.25
N LYS A 21 -8.47 -2.12 -3.19
CA LYS A 21 -9.18 -0.83 -3.30
C LYS A 21 -10.67 -1.02 -3.40
N ASN A 22 -11.13 -1.87 -4.32
CA ASN A 22 -12.55 -2.10 -4.56
C ASN A 22 -13.23 -2.71 -3.32
N THR A 23 -12.59 -3.66 -2.65
CA THR A 23 -13.13 -4.28 -1.43
C THR A 23 -13.29 -3.25 -0.31
N LEU A 24 -12.27 -2.43 -0.05
CA LEU A 24 -12.25 -1.49 1.07
C LEU A 24 -13.04 -0.20 0.82
N SER A 25 -13.23 0.20 -0.44
CA SER A 25 -14.02 1.40 -0.80
C SER A 25 -15.48 1.33 -0.33
N SER A 26 -15.98 0.13 -0.01
CA SER A 26 -17.32 -0.05 0.58
C SER A 26 -17.44 0.41 2.04
N ILE A 27 -16.32 0.57 2.76
CA ILE A 27 -16.30 0.84 4.21
C ILE A 27 -15.37 2.00 4.62
N ALA A 28 -14.54 2.49 3.70
CA ALA A 28 -13.55 3.54 3.97
C ALA A 28 -13.32 4.44 2.76
N HIS A 29 -12.72 5.61 2.98
CA HIS A 29 -12.14 6.40 1.90
C HIS A 29 -10.76 5.84 1.58
N VAL A 30 -10.57 5.37 0.35
CA VAL A 30 -9.36 4.67 -0.07
C VAL A 30 -8.58 5.54 -1.05
N ILE A 31 -7.31 5.78 -0.75
CA ILE A 31 -6.37 6.50 -1.61
C ILE A 31 -5.23 5.56 -1.96
N ILE A 32 -4.88 5.43 -3.24
CA ILE A 32 -3.71 4.67 -3.68
C ILE A 32 -2.53 5.61 -3.86
N VAL A 33 -1.38 5.25 -3.31
CA VAL A 33 -0.08 5.85 -3.63
C VAL A 33 0.91 4.71 -3.85
N ALA A 34 1.23 4.40 -5.10
CA ALA A 34 2.02 3.22 -5.45
C ALA A 34 3.05 3.51 -6.56
N PRO A 35 4.09 2.68 -6.74
CA PRO A 35 5.04 2.83 -7.83
C PRO A 35 4.36 2.80 -9.20
N LEU A 36 4.83 3.60 -10.16
CA LEU A 36 4.35 3.56 -11.55
C LEU A 36 4.65 2.23 -12.25
N THR A 37 5.72 1.56 -11.83
CA THR A 37 6.19 0.28 -12.36
C THR A 37 6.44 -0.70 -11.23
N GLU A 38 6.51 -1.99 -11.52
CA GLU A 38 6.91 -3.02 -10.56
C GLU A 38 8.29 -2.70 -9.93
N ARG A 39 8.41 -2.92 -8.62
CA ARG A 39 9.58 -2.67 -7.75
C ARG A 39 9.80 -3.81 -6.74
N SER A 40 9.67 -5.06 -7.17
CA SER A 40 9.87 -6.25 -6.33
C SER A 40 11.31 -6.40 -5.82
N THR A 41 11.48 -7.05 -4.65
CA THR A 41 12.79 -7.37 -4.05
C THR A 41 13.69 -6.15 -3.82
N THR A 42 13.09 -5.01 -3.47
CA THR A 42 13.80 -3.73 -3.28
C THR A 42 14.19 -3.46 -1.84
N GLY A 43 13.78 -4.30 -0.88
CA GLY A 43 13.99 -4.06 0.55
C GLY A 43 13.43 -2.70 0.98
N HIS A 44 14.11 -2.03 1.92
CA HIS A 44 13.75 -0.69 2.36
C HIS A 44 14.50 0.41 1.60
N THR A 45 14.27 0.49 0.28
CA THR A 45 14.92 1.51 -0.55
C THR A 45 14.21 2.86 -0.45
N LEU A 46 14.99 3.93 -0.25
CA LEU A 46 14.56 5.32 -0.36
C LEU A 46 15.36 6.02 -1.46
N THR A 47 14.67 6.82 -2.26
CA THR A 47 15.30 7.61 -3.33
C THR A 47 15.83 8.93 -2.76
N LEU A 48 17.15 9.12 -2.80
CA LEU A 48 17.83 10.31 -2.27
C LEU A 48 18.62 11.10 -3.31
N ASP A 49 18.89 10.48 -4.46
CA ASP A 49 19.78 10.99 -5.52
C ASP A 49 19.02 11.67 -6.66
N THR A 50 17.70 11.50 -6.72
CA THR A 50 16.84 12.05 -7.77
C THR A 50 15.50 12.55 -7.21
N THR A 51 14.84 13.41 -7.97
CA THR A 51 13.54 13.96 -7.58
C THR A 51 12.43 12.94 -7.77
N LEU A 52 11.70 12.67 -6.69
CA LEU A 52 10.46 11.90 -6.72
C LEU A 52 9.31 12.71 -7.34
N ARG A 53 8.53 12.08 -8.20
CA ARG A 53 7.31 12.66 -8.78
C ARG A 53 6.11 11.84 -8.37
N LEU A 54 4.99 12.53 -8.16
CA LEU A 54 3.70 11.96 -7.87
C LEU A 54 2.71 12.45 -8.93
N GLU A 55 2.02 11.53 -9.59
CA GLU A 55 1.06 11.81 -10.65
C GLU A 55 -0.31 11.25 -10.25
N GLU A 56 -1.36 12.08 -10.28
CA GLU A 56 -2.74 11.60 -10.11
C GLU A 56 -3.22 11.01 -11.44
N ILE A 57 -3.30 9.69 -11.51
CA ILE A 57 -3.68 8.95 -12.72
C ILE A 57 -5.21 8.86 -12.82
N GLU A 58 -5.86 8.70 -11.67
CA GLU A 58 -7.32 8.71 -11.51
C GLU A 58 -7.66 9.38 -10.17
N PRO A 59 -8.91 9.79 -9.93
CA PRO A 59 -9.31 10.31 -8.63
C PRO A 59 -8.90 9.38 -7.48
N ASP A 60 -8.11 9.94 -6.56
CA ASP A 60 -7.55 9.24 -5.39
C ASP A 60 -6.59 8.08 -5.75
N VAL A 61 -6.04 8.04 -6.96
CA VAL A 61 -5.02 7.07 -7.40
C VAL A 61 -3.79 7.79 -7.91
N TYR A 62 -2.68 7.62 -7.18
CA TYR A 62 -1.42 8.28 -7.46
C TYR A 62 -0.32 7.29 -7.82
N GLY A 63 0.34 7.52 -8.95
CA GLY A 63 1.56 6.85 -9.35
C GLY A 63 2.80 7.63 -8.89
N CYS A 64 3.77 6.94 -8.33
CA CYS A 64 5.05 7.52 -7.88
C CYS A 64 6.23 6.95 -8.68
N THR A 65 7.22 7.78 -8.98
CA THR A 65 8.45 7.32 -9.67
C THR A 65 9.41 6.53 -8.77
N GLY A 66 9.19 6.56 -7.44
CA GLY A 66 10.05 5.95 -6.44
C GLY A 66 9.74 4.48 -6.11
N TYR A 67 10.27 4.04 -4.96
CA TYR A 67 10.08 2.73 -4.37
C TYR A 67 8.87 2.70 -3.41
N PRO A 68 8.42 1.53 -2.93
CA PRO A 68 7.25 1.43 -2.05
C PRO A 68 7.34 2.28 -0.76
N ALA A 69 8.53 2.39 -0.16
CA ALA A 69 8.76 3.26 0.98
C ALA A 69 8.69 4.75 0.60
N ASP A 70 9.24 5.14 -0.56
CA ASP A 70 9.06 6.50 -1.10
C ASP A 70 7.59 6.83 -1.32
N CYS A 71 6.78 5.89 -1.83
CA CYS A 71 5.34 6.06 -2.02
C CYS A 71 4.64 6.37 -0.69
N THR A 72 5.03 5.66 0.36
CA THR A 72 4.53 5.88 1.72
C THR A 72 4.90 7.28 2.22
N LEU A 73 6.16 7.69 2.06
CA LEU A 73 6.61 9.03 2.42
C LEU A 73 5.94 10.14 1.60
N MET A 74 5.71 9.92 0.31
CA MET A 74 4.99 10.85 -0.55
C MET A 74 3.53 10.98 -0.13
N ALA A 75 2.86 9.89 0.26
CA ALA A 75 1.54 9.97 0.85
C ALA A 75 1.55 10.85 2.11
N ILE A 76 2.44 10.54 3.07
CA ILE A 76 2.49 11.23 4.36
C ILE A 76 2.88 12.71 4.20
N GLY A 77 4.00 12.98 3.53
CA GLY A 77 4.62 14.29 3.45
C GLY A 77 4.04 15.18 2.36
N HIS A 78 3.76 14.62 1.18
CA HIS A 78 3.32 15.40 0.03
C HIS A 78 1.80 15.45 -0.12
N LEU A 79 1.06 14.38 0.17
CA LEU A 79 -0.41 14.40 0.08
C LEU A 79 -1.08 14.87 1.36
N PHE A 80 -0.66 14.41 2.54
CA PHE A 80 -1.39 14.69 3.78
C PHE A 80 -0.82 15.84 4.61
N LYS A 81 0.40 16.29 4.36
CA LYS A 81 1.04 17.42 5.07
C LYS A 81 1.26 18.67 4.22
N ASN A 82 0.89 18.64 2.95
CA ASN A 82 1.03 19.78 2.06
C ASN A 82 -0.23 20.68 2.08
N PRO A 83 -0.16 21.97 2.45
CA PRO A 83 -1.30 22.89 2.47
C PRO A 83 -2.02 23.07 1.13
N GLN A 84 -1.36 22.78 0.00
CA GLN A 84 -1.99 22.83 -1.33
C GLN A 84 -2.69 21.53 -1.71
N SER A 85 -2.53 20.45 -0.94
CA SER A 85 -3.19 19.18 -1.20
C SER A 85 -4.63 19.19 -0.71
N LYS A 86 -5.52 18.53 -1.46
CA LYS A 86 -6.92 18.30 -1.07
C LYS A 86 -7.10 17.44 0.19
N TYR A 87 -6.01 16.88 0.74
CA TYR A 87 -6.03 16.05 1.95
C TYR A 87 -5.32 16.67 3.17
N PHE A 88 -4.86 17.93 3.10
CA PHE A 88 -4.04 18.57 4.16
C PHE A 88 -4.60 18.45 5.59
N ASP A 89 -5.91 18.59 5.76
CA ASP A 89 -6.57 18.52 7.07
C ASP A 89 -7.08 17.11 7.42
N ARG A 90 -6.68 16.09 6.65
CA ARG A 90 -7.09 14.71 6.87
C ARG A 90 -5.97 13.93 7.55
N LYS A 91 -6.35 12.85 8.22
CA LYS A 91 -5.43 11.91 8.85
C LYS A 91 -5.41 10.62 8.03
N ILE A 92 -4.23 9.99 7.92
CA ILE A 92 -4.11 8.60 7.50
C ILE A 92 -4.42 7.73 8.72
N ASP A 93 -5.54 7.02 8.71
CA ASP A 93 -5.94 6.17 9.83
C ASP A 93 -5.31 4.78 9.77
N LEU A 94 -4.99 4.32 8.56
CA LEU A 94 -4.35 3.03 8.30
C LEU A 94 -3.62 3.09 6.96
N LEU A 95 -2.42 2.51 6.89
CA LEU A 95 -1.73 2.24 5.63
C LEU A 95 -1.67 0.74 5.38
N ILE A 96 -2.03 0.29 4.18
CA ILE A 96 -1.96 -1.12 3.81
C ILE A 96 -1.08 -1.28 2.57
N SER A 97 -0.02 -2.07 2.70
CA SER A 97 0.83 -2.43 1.57
C SER A 97 0.49 -3.82 1.06
N GLY A 98 0.14 -3.95 -0.22
CA GLY A 98 -0.24 -5.20 -0.87
C GLY A 98 -1.43 -5.04 -1.84
N ILE A 99 -2.07 -6.13 -2.27
CA ILE A 99 -1.75 -7.52 -1.95
C ILE A 99 -0.63 -8.00 -2.86
N ASN A 100 0.53 -8.32 -2.26
CA ASN A 100 1.69 -8.79 -3.02
C ASN A 100 1.42 -10.17 -3.66
N ARG A 101 1.95 -10.35 -4.87
CA ARG A 101 1.95 -11.65 -5.56
C ARG A 101 3.10 -12.53 -5.04
N GLY A 102 2.76 -13.43 -4.13
CA GLY A 102 3.71 -14.36 -3.52
C GLY A 102 3.89 -14.07 -2.03
N GLY A 103 4.26 -15.09 -1.26
CA GLY A 103 4.46 -14.92 0.19
C GLY A 103 5.74 -14.16 0.50
N ASN A 104 5.70 -13.26 1.48
CA ASN A 104 6.90 -12.73 2.13
C ASN A 104 7.05 -13.45 3.48
N LEU A 105 7.81 -14.55 3.51
CA LEU A 105 7.90 -15.44 4.66
C LEU A 105 9.34 -15.52 5.17
N GLY A 106 9.51 -15.56 6.50
CA GLY A 106 10.84 -15.72 7.11
C GLY A 106 11.81 -14.61 6.72
N GLN A 107 12.91 -14.97 6.04
CA GLN A 107 13.97 -14.03 5.67
C GLN A 107 13.57 -13.07 4.53
N ASP A 108 12.52 -13.39 3.77
CA ASP A 108 12.04 -12.55 2.67
C ASP A 108 11.55 -11.18 3.16
N LEU A 109 11.19 -11.08 4.44
CA LEU A 109 10.76 -9.83 5.08
C LEU A 109 11.84 -8.73 5.00
N PHE A 110 13.12 -9.07 4.94
CA PHE A 110 14.20 -8.10 4.81
C PHE A 110 14.31 -7.50 3.40
N TYR A 111 13.90 -8.25 2.38
CA TYR A 111 13.98 -7.86 0.97
C TYR A 111 12.65 -7.39 0.38
N SER A 112 11.55 -7.54 1.14
CA SER A 112 10.21 -7.20 0.69
C SER A 112 9.97 -5.69 0.66
N GLY A 113 9.60 -5.19 -0.53
CA GLY A 113 9.10 -3.83 -0.71
C GLY A 113 7.73 -3.63 -0.05
N THR A 114 6.85 -4.65 -0.14
CA THR A 114 5.55 -4.68 0.55
C THR A 114 5.71 -4.40 2.06
N VAL A 115 6.59 -5.15 2.72
CA VAL A 115 6.84 -5.01 4.17
C VAL A 115 7.53 -3.69 4.48
N ALA A 116 8.46 -3.24 3.62
CA ALA A 116 9.15 -1.97 3.80
C ALA A 116 8.19 -0.78 3.80
N ALA A 117 7.22 -0.73 2.89
CA ALA A 117 6.24 0.33 2.84
C ALA A 117 5.38 0.41 4.11
N ALA A 118 4.86 -0.73 4.59
CA ALA A 118 4.11 -0.77 5.85
C ALA A 118 4.98 -0.34 7.04
N ARG A 119 6.22 -0.85 7.12
CA ARG A 119 7.19 -0.47 8.14
C ARG A 119 7.48 1.04 8.15
N GLU A 120 7.60 1.67 6.98
CA GLU A 120 7.83 3.10 6.88
C GLU A 120 6.67 3.91 7.45
N ALA A 121 5.43 3.50 7.20
CA ALA A 121 4.26 4.12 7.82
C ALA A 121 4.30 3.98 9.36
N CYS A 122 4.69 2.81 9.86
CA CYS A 122 4.84 2.55 11.29
C CYS A 122 5.90 3.45 11.94
N PHE A 123 7.04 3.70 11.27
CA PHE A 123 8.05 4.67 11.74
C PHE A 123 7.50 6.09 11.88
N HIS A 124 6.44 6.42 11.15
CA HIS A 124 5.72 7.69 11.23
C HIS A 124 4.49 7.67 12.14
N GLY A 125 4.33 6.63 12.97
CA GLY A 125 3.23 6.51 13.93
C GLY A 125 1.87 6.23 13.29
N ILE A 126 1.86 5.73 12.05
CA ILE A 126 0.63 5.35 11.34
C ILE A 126 0.47 3.83 11.47
N PRO A 127 -0.68 3.34 11.98
CA PRO A 127 -0.99 1.91 11.97
C PRO A 127 -0.87 1.36 10.55
N SER A 128 -0.24 0.19 10.40
CA SER A 128 0.08 -0.33 9.07
C SER A 128 -0.02 -1.85 8.97
N ILE A 129 -0.41 -2.35 7.80
CA ILE A 129 -0.50 -3.77 7.49
C ILE A 129 0.26 -4.05 6.19
N ALA A 130 1.09 -5.09 6.18
CA ALA A 130 1.58 -5.69 4.94
C ALA A 130 0.79 -6.98 4.66
N VAL A 131 0.31 -7.15 3.43
CA VAL A 131 -0.48 -8.32 3.03
C VAL A 131 0.05 -8.92 1.74
N SER A 132 0.28 -10.22 1.76
CA SER A 132 0.84 -10.98 0.65
C SER A 132 0.04 -12.25 0.45
N SER A 133 -0.21 -12.63 -0.80
CA SER A 133 -0.92 -13.86 -1.12
C SER A 133 0.06 -14.98 -1.42
N CYS A 134 -0.07 -16.13 -0.75
CA CYS A 134 0.77 -17.30 -1.01
C CYS A 134 0.33 -18.00 -2.31
N LEU A 135 0.61 -17.36 -3.44
CA LEU A 135 0.42 -17.89 -4.77
C LEU A 135 1.64 -18.71 -5.20
N SER A 136 1.41 -19.85 -5.85
CA SER A 136 2.47 -20.56 -6.56
C SER A 136 2.80 -19.80 -7.84
N PHE A 137 4.06 -19.43 -8.06
CA PHE A 137 4.51 -18.84 -9.34
C PHE A 137 4.31 -19.77 -10.55
N LYS A 138 4.01 -21.06 -10.32
CA LYS A 138 3.68 -22.02 -11.38
C LYS A 138 2.20 -21.96 -11.80
N ASP A 139 1.34 -21.41 -10.97
CA ASP A 139 -0.07 -21.22 -11.31
C ASP A 139 -0.20 -19.98 -12.20
N ASN A 140 -0.87 -20.12 -13.34
CA ASN A 140 -1.07 -19.03 -14.28
C ASN A 140 -1.76 -17.83 -13.59
N ASP A 141 -1.32 -16.62 -13.96
CA ASP A 141 -1.78 -15.31 -13.47
C ASP A 141 -3.28 -14.99 -13.57
N LYS A 142 -4.08 -15.93 -14.07
CA LYS A 142 -5.53 -15.75 -14.21
C LYS A 142 -6.31 -16.03 -12.94
N ASN A 143 -5.69 -16.64 -11.92
CA ASN A 143 -6.39 -16.96 -10.69
C ASN A 143 -6.33 -15.80 -9.68
N GLU A 144 -7.37 -14.95 -9.70
CA GLU A 144 -7.51 -13.83 -8.77
C GLU A 144 -8.08 -14.23 -7.40
N LEU A 145 -8.58 -15.47 -7.23
CA LEU A 145 -9.21 -15.92 -5.99
C LEU A 145 -8.36 -15.62 -4.74
N PRO A 146 -7.04 -15.80 -4.76
CA PRO A 146 -6.22 -15.54 -3.57
C PRO A 146 -6.12 -14.04 -3.22
N TYR A 147 -6.28 -13.13 -4.18
CA TYR A 147 -6.42 -11.70 -3.90
C TYR A 147 -7.77 -11.39 -3.25
N TYR A 148 -8.86 -11.97 -3.73
CA TYR A 148 -10.18 -11.79 -3.10
C TYR A 148 -10.24 -12.36 -1.68
N SER A 149 -9.62 -13.52 -1.44
CA SER A 149 -9.54 -14.08 -0.08
C SER A 149 -8.77 -13.16 0.86
N ALA A 150 -7.59 -12.69 0.43
CA ALA A 150 -6.79 -11.76 1.22
C ALA A 150 -7.51 -10.41 1.44
N SER A 151 -8.15 -9.84 0.41
CA SER A 151 -8.86 -8.56 0.55
C SER A 151 -10.06 -8.65 1.49
N ASN A 152 -10.83 -9.74 1.44
CA ASN A 152 -11.95 -9.98 2.36
C ASN A 152 -11.48 -10.18 3.81
N PHE A 153 -10.35 -10.85 4.00
CA PHE A 153 -9.74 -10.97 5.33
C PHE A 153 -9.31 -9.60 5.86
N ILE A 154 -8.64 -8.78 5.03
CA ILE A 154 -8.26 -7.42 5.40
C ILE A 154 -9.49 -6.56 5.71
N LYS A 155 -10.56 -6.67 4.94
CA LYS A 155 -11.83 -5.98 5.23
C LYS A 155 -12.36 -6.34 6.62
N THR A 156 -12.35 -7.63 6.97
CA THR A 156 -12.78 -8.11 8.29
C THR A 156 -11.92 -7.53 9.41
N LEU A 157 -10.60 -7.41 9.22
CA LEU A 157 -9.70 -6.77 10.19
C LEU A 157 -9.99 -5.28 10.35
N VAL A 158 -10.24 -4.56 9.24
CA VAL A 158 -10.60 -3.13 9.26
C VAL A 158 -11.91 -2.91 10.01
N GLU A 159 -12.94 -3.71 9.74
CA GLU A 159 -14.24 -3.66 10.44
C GLU A 159 -14.11 -3.98 11.94
N SER A 160 -13.11 -4.80 12.31
CA SER A 160 -12.77 -5.10 13.70
C SER A 160 -12.02 -3.96 14.42
N ASN A 161 -11.93 -2.77 13.81
CA ASN A 161 -11.24 -1.58 14.33
C ASN A 161 -9.73 -1.79 14.55
N ILE A 162 -9.04 -2.56 13.69
CA ILE A 162 -7.59 -2.78 13.81
C ILE A 162 -6.77 -1.48 13.81
N SER A 163 -7.27 -0.42 13.17
CA SER A 163 -6.63 0.91 13.17
C SER A 163 -6.57 1.58 14.56
N LYS A 164 -7.26 1.04 15.57
CA LYS A 164 -7.26 1.53 16.96
C LYS A 164 -6.44 0.67 17.92
N LEU A 165 -5.83 -0.42 17.45
CA LEU A 165 -4.88 -1.20 18.25
C LEU A 165 -3.61 -0.36 18.44
N TYR A 166 -3.51 0.25 19.62
CA TYR A 166 -2.44 1.17 20.02
C TYR A 166 -1.04 0.55 19.87
N LEU A 167 -0.12 1.36 19.32
CA LEU A 167 1.22 1.55 19.86
C LEU A 167 1.18 2.73 20.85
#